data_AF-A0A9E1WBE5-F1
#
_entry.id   AF-A0A9E1WBE5-F1
#
_cell.length_a   1.000
_cell.length_b   1.000
_cell.length_c   1.000
_cell.angle_alpha   90.00
_cell.angle_beta   90.00
_cell.angle_gamma   90.00
#
_symmetry.space_group_name_H-M   'P 1'
#
loop_
_entity.id
_entity.type
_entity.pdbx_description
1 polymer ?
#
loop_
_entity_poly.entity_id
_entity_poly.type
_entity_poly.pdbx_seq_one_letter_code
_entity_poly.pdbx_strand_id
1 'polypeptide(L)' 'MPLIVASLIFALVVIYPLWRICDRAGLPKWPAFSVFIPIIGPPIVAYLLAFSRWPNHPFGR' A
#
# COMPACT_ATOMS: atom_id res chain seq x y z
N MET A 1 19.67 16.01 -3.76
CA MET A 1 20.20 14.67 -4.05
C MET A 1 19.95 13.65 -2.93
N PRO A 2 20.33 13.85 -1.65
CA PRO A 2 20.18 12.81 -0.61
C PRO A 2 18.72 12.42 -0.32
N LEU A 3 17.80 13.40 -0.41
CA LEU A 3 16.37 13.18 -0.22
C LEU A 3 15.78 12.16 -1.21
N ILE A 4 16.18 12.22 -2.48
CA ILE A 4 15.68 11.32 -3.53
C ILE A 4 16.16 9.89 -3.26
N VAL A 5 17.44 9.74 -2.91
CA VAL A 5 18.02 8.43 -2.56
C VAL A 5 17.31 7.83 -1.34
N ALA A 6 17.08 8.63 -0.30
CA ALA A 6 16.35 8.18 0.89
C ALA A 6 14.91 7.77 0.56
N SER A 7 14.20 8.53 -0.28
CA SER A 7 12.85 8.18 -0.72
C SER A 7 12.79 6.88 -1.51
N LEU A 8 13.78 6.61 -2.38
CA LEU A 8 13.84 5.36 -3.14
C LEU A 8 14.10 4.15 -2.25
N ILE A 9 15.04 4.27 -1.31
CA ILE A 9 15.30 3.20 -0.33
C ILE A 9 14.04 2.93 0.50
N PHE A 10 13.39 3.98 0.99
CA PHE A 10 12.14 3.86 1.73
C PHE A 10 11.04 3.18 0.91
N ALA A 11 10.85 3.58 -0.35
CA ALA A 11 9.89 2.97 -1.26
C ALA A 11 10.15 1.47 -1.45
N LEU A 12 11.41 1.06 -1.63
CA LEU A 12 11.80 -0.35 -1.76
C LEU A 12 11.58 -1.17 -0.48
N VAL A 13 11.76 -0.57 0.69
CA VAL A 13 11.50 -1.24 1.97
C VAL A 13 10.00 -1.38 2.21
N VAL A 14 9.21 -0.37 1.87
CA VAL A 14 7.77 -0.30 2.15
C VAL A 14 6.92 -1.01 1.10
N ILE A 15 7.39 -1.15 -0.14
CA ILE A 15 6.60 -1.82 -1.20
C ILE A 15 6.22 -3.25 -0.82
N TYR A 16 7.13 -4.03 -0.23
CA TYR A 16 6.88 -5.41 0.15
C TYR A 16 5.79 -5.56 1.23
N PRO A 17 5.85 -4.87 2.39
CA PRO A 17 4.77 -4.94 3.37
C PRO A 17 3.44 -4.40 2.81
N LEU A 18 3.47 -3.32 2.01
CA LEU A 18 2.26 -2.75 1.41
C LEU A 18 1.59 -3.74 0.46
N TRP A 19 2.40 -4.43 -0.34
CA TRP A 19 1.97 -5.50 -1.21
C TRP A 19 1.35 -6.66 -0.41
N ARG A 20 1.99 -7.06 0.69
CA ARG A 20 1.47 -8.09 1.59
C ARG A 20 0.12 -7.73 2.20
N ILE A 21 -0.11 -6.45 2.50
CA ILE A 21 -1.40 -5.96 3.03
C ILE A 21 -2.47 -5.99 1.93
N CYS A 22 -2.16 -5.53 0.71
CA CYS A 22 -3.10 -5.59 -0.41
C CYS A 22 -3.55 -7.03 -0.69
N ASP A 23 -2.60 -7.97 -0.67
CA ASP A 23 -2.87 -9.41 -0.85
C ASP A 23 -3.80 -9.97 0.25
N ARG A 24 -3.60 -9.56 1.51
CA ARG A 24 -4.48 -9.94 2.64
C ARG A 24 -5.88 -9.33 2.54
N ALA A 25 -6.00 -8.13 1.98
CA ALA A 25 -7.27 -7.45 1.77
C ALA A 25 -8.04 -8.00 0.54
N GLY A 26 -7.44 -8.93 -0.23
CA GLY A 26 -8.02 -9.44 -1.47
C GLY A 26 -7.92 -8.44 -2.64
N LEU A 27 -7.09 -7.41 -2.51
CA LEU A 27 -6.85 -6.41 -3.55
C LEU A 27 -5.75 -6.87 -4.52
N PRO A 28 -5.78 -6.38 -5.77
CA PRO A 28 -4.65 -6.55 -6.68
C PRO A 28 -3.38 -5.95 -6.09
N LYS A 29 -2.24 -6.38 -6.62
CA LYS A 29 -0.90 -6.12 -6.10
C LYS A 29 -0.31 -4.77 -6.56
N TRP A 30 -0.86 -4.25 -7.65
CA TRP A 30 -0.48 -3.00 -8.30
C TRP A 30 -0.57 -1.72 -7.42
N PRO A 31 -1.55 -1.55 -6.51
CA PRO A 31 -1.61 -0.38 -5.64
C PRO A 31 -0.37 -0.19 -4.77
N ALA A 32 0.37 -1.25 -4.45
CA ALA A 32 1.60 -1.16 -3.66
C ALA A 32 2.69 -0.32 -4.34
N PHE A 33 2.71 -0.26 -5.68
CA PHE A 33 3.65 0.56 -6.44
C PHE A 33 3.42 2.07 -6.29
N SER A 34 2.25 2.48 -5.79
CA SER A 34 1.97 3.88 -5.58
C SER A 34 2.91 4.53 -4.55
N VAL A 35 3.60 3.74 -3.70
CA VAL A 35 4.60 4.22 -2.74
C VAL A 35 5.79 4.97 -3.38
N PHE A 36 6.03 4.79 -4.68
CA PHE A 36 7.00 5.59 -5.44
C PHE A 36 6.60 7.06 -5.58
N ILE A 37 5.32 7.38 -5.32
CA ILE A 37 4.80 8.74 -5.28
C ILE A 37 4.49 9.06 -3.80
N PRO A 38 5.45 9.60 -3.03
CA PRO A 38 5.39 9.63 -1.57
C PRO A 38 4.19 10.42 -1.01
N ILE A 39 3.71 11.44 -1.72
CA ILE A 39 2.60 12.28 -1.26
C ILE A 39 1.24 11.66 -1.59
N ILE A 40 1.09 11.05 -2.77
CA ILE A 40 -0.22 10.64 -3.30
C ILE A 40 -0.44 9.14 -3.11
N GLY A 41 0.61 8.33 -3.16
CA GLY A 41 0.53 6.89 -3.09
C GLY A 41 -0.05 6.33 -1.80
N PRO A 42 0.53 6.66 -0.63
CA PRO A 42 0.01 6.16 0.64
C PRO A 42 -1.48 6.49 0.87
N PRO A 43 -1.97 7.72 0.57
CA PRO A 43 -3.40 8.02 0.59
C PRO A 43 -4.26 7.15 -0.34
N ILE A 44 -3.79 6.88 -1.57
CA ILE A 44 -4.52 6.01 -2.51
C ILE A 44 -4.65 4.59 -1.95
N VAL A 45 -3.56 4.00 -1.44
CA VAL A 45 -3.61 2.65 -0.87
C VAL A 45 -4.48 2.61 0.38
N ALA A 46 -4.37 3.62 1.24
CA ALA A 46 -5.20 3.74 2.44
C ALA A 46 -6.70 3.83 2.07
N TYR A 47 -7.05 4.62 1.05
CA TYR A 47 -8.42 4.71 0.53
C TYR A 47 -8.91 3.34 0.03
N LEU A 48 -8.13 2.66 -0.82
CA LEU A 48 -8.49 1.34 -1.33
C LEU A 48 -8.68 0.32 -0.20
N LEU A 49 -7.78 0.32 0.78
CA LEU A 49 -7.88 -0.59 1.94
C LEU A 49 -9.09 -0.28 2.82
N ALA A 50 -9.38 1.00 3.06
CA ALA A 50 -10.50 1.44 3.90
C ALA A 50 -11.86 1.01 3.34
N PHE A 51 -12.01 0.98 2.02
CA PHE A 51 -13.25 0.58 1.35
C PHE A 51 -13.23 -0.88 0.85
N SER A 52 -12.10 -1.59 0.96
CA SER A 52 -12.02 -3.00 0.62
C SER A 52 -12.74 -3.88 1.63
N ARG A 53 -13.41 -4.95 1.17
CA ARG A 53 -14.01 -5.95 2.05
C ARG A 53 -12.96 -6.99 2.40
N TRP A 54 -12.52 -7.00 3.65
CA TRP A 54 -11.47 -7.92 4.08
C TRP A 54 -12.01 -9.35 4.18
N PRO A 55 -11.32 -10.36 3.59
CA PRO A 55 -11.80 -11.74 3.53
C PRO A 55 -12.15 -12.38 4.88
N ASN A 56 -11.52 -11.92 5.96
CA ASN A 56 -11.67 -12.47 7.32
C ASN A 56 -12.27 -11.46 8.32
N HIS A 57 -13.06 -10.48 7.85
CA HIS A 57 -13.67 -9.51 8.77
C HIS A 57 -14.79 -10.18 9.59
N PRO A 58 -14.65 -10.33 10.94
CA PRO A 58 -15.62 -11.07 11.76
C PRO A 58 -16.98 -10.38 11.86
N PHE A 59 -17.02 -9.06 11.59
CA PHE A 59 -18.25 -8.29 11.46
C PHE A 59 -18.62 -8.13 9.98
N GLY A 60 -18.92 -9.25 9.31
CA GLY A 60 -19.58 -9.21 8.02
C GLY A 60 -21.05 -8.81 8.21
N ARG A 61 -21.47 -7.70 7.60
CA ARG A 61 -22.79 -7.67 6.97
C ARG A 61 -22.64 -8.25 5.58
#